data_AF-A0A956Y4A9-F1
#
_entry.id   AF-A0A956Y4A9-F1
#
_cell.length_a   1.000
_cell.length_b   1.000
_cell.length_c   1.000
_cell.angle_alpha   90.00
_cell.angle_beta   90.00
_cell.angle_gamma   90.00
#
_symmetry.space_group_name_H-M   'P 1'
#
loop_
_entity.id
_entity.type
_entity.pdbx_description
1 polymer ?
#
loop_
_entity_poly.entity_id
_entity_poly.type
_entity_poly.pdbx_seq_one_letter_code
_entity_poly.pdbx_strand_id
1 'polypeptide(L)'
;MNDSNARLQQLIDKESQKGHTHGVVLGAQSADGRIDFQGAAGSASPDSPYFIASVSKTYTVAVLMQLVDEGRLDLDAPITDYLSPDMLAGIHVYQGTDYSHQLKIYQLIHQTSGLADYFEGHLAEDFKQNVDHEYSVEDTLAIARGM
;
A
#
# COMPACT_ATOMS: atom_id res chain seq x y z
N MET A 1 8.63 8.89 -32.08
CA MET A 1 8.04 7.86 -31.19
C MET A 1 8.10 6.52 -31.91
N ASN A 2 8.60 5.47 -31.25
CA ASN A 2 8.50 4.10 -31.75
C ASN A 2 7.01 3.68 -31.79
N ASP A 3 6.62 2.73 -32.65
CA ASP A 3 5.24 2.24 -32.80
C ASP A 3 4.63 1.86 -31.43
N SER A 4 5.44 1.26 -30.54
CA SER A 4 5.06 0.95 -29.17
C SER A 4 4.60 2.18 -28.36
N ASN A 5 5.32 3.30 -28.42
CA ASN A 5 4.96 4.51 -27.68
C ASN A 5 3.67 5.14 -28.23
N ALA A 6 3.49 5.13 -29.56
CA ALA A 6 2.26 5.62 -30.18
C ALA A 6 1.04 4.79 -29.74
N ARG A 7 1.19 3.46 -29.64
CA ARG A 7 0.14 2.57 -29.13
C ARG A 7 -0.16 2.80 -27.64
N LEU A 8 0.85 3.09 -26.82
CA LEU A 8 0.65 3.45 -25.41
C LEU A 8 -0.11 4.77 -25.27
N GLN A 9 0.19 5.78 -26.10
CA GLN A 9 -0.60 7.02 -26.12
C GLN A 9 -2.06 6.76 -26.53
N GLN A 10 -2.28 6.00 -27.61
CA GLN A 10 -3.63 5.63 -28.06
C GLN A 10 -4.42 4.87 -26.99
N LEU A 11 -3.75 4.04 -26.19
CA LEU A 11 -4.37 3.33 -25.07
C LEU A 11 -4.87 4.32 -24.02
N ILE A 12 -4.02 5.23 -23.53
CA ILE A 12 -4.42 6.17 -22.48
C ILE A 12 -5.46 7.19 -22.97
N ASP A 13 -5.39 7.60 -24.25
CA ASP A 13 -6.41 8.44 -24.88
C ASP A 13 -7.78 7.74 -24.85
N LYS A 14 -7.83 6.47 -25.26
CA LYS A 14 -9.05 5.66 -25.24
C LYS A 14 -9.59 5.46 -23.83
N GLU A 15 -8.72 5.22 -22.85
CA GLU A 15 -9.11 5.04 -21.45
C GLU A 15 -9.71 6.33 -20.87
N SER A 16 -9.15 7.50 -21.20
CA SER A 16 -9.68 8.80 -20.74
C SER A 16 -11.06 9.16 -21.31
N GLN A 17 -11.54 8.45 -22.35
CA GLN A 17 -12.88 8.66 -22.92
C GLN A 17 -13.97 7.85 -22.19
N LYS A 18 -13.60 7.01 -21.21
CA LYS A 18 -14.57 6.25 -20.41
C LYS A 18 -15.26 7.17 -19.38
N GLY A 19 -16.54 6.92 -19.13
CA GLY A 19 -17.41 7.83 -18.35
C GLY A 19 -17.00 8.14 -16.91
N HIS A 20 -16.04 7.41 -16.33
CA HIS A 20 -15.56 7.62 -14.95
C HIS A 20 -14.04 7.85 -14.87
N THR A 21 -13.36 8.00 -16.00
CA THR A 21 -11.90 8.17 -16.06
C THR A 21 -11.60 9.58 -16.52
N HIS A 22 -11.35 10.48 -15.57
CA HIS A 22 -11.14 11.90 -15.87
C HIS A 22 -9.72 12.21 -16.37
N GLY A 23 -8.72 11.46 -15.90
CA GLY A 23 -7.33 11.61 -16.29
C GLY A 23 -6.57 10.30 -16.15
N VAL A 24 -5.57 10.11 -17.01
CA VAL A 24 -4.70 8.94 -17.02
C VAL A 24 -3.26 9.44 -17.12
N VAL A 25 -2.36 8.88 -16.30
CA VAL A 25 -0.91 9.06 -16.42
C VAL A 25 -0.29 7.68 -16.58
N LEU A 26 0.65 7.53 -17.51
CA LEU A 26 1.34 6.27 -17.77
C LEU A 26 2.82 6.51 -18.03
N GLY A 27 3.66 5.85 -17.24
CA GLY A 27 5.09 5.68 -17.49
C GLY A 27 5.39 4.22 -17.83
N ALA A 28 6.19 3.97 -18.86
CA ALA A 28 6.65 2.64 -19.23
C ALA A 28 8.06 2.71 -19.78
N GLN A 29 8.93 1.83 -19.29
CA GLN A 29 10.30 1.69 -19.76
C GLN A 29 10.66 0.21 -19.87
N SER A 30 11.33 -0.19 -20.95
CA SER A 30 11.88 -1.54 -21.10
C SER A 30 13.39 -1.54 -20.86
N ALA A 31 13.92 -2.66 -20.36
CA ALA A 31 15.35 -2.81 -20.05
C ALA A 31 16.27 -2.59 -21.27
N ASP A 32 15.78 -2.88 -22.47
CA ASP A 32 16.48 -2.68 -23.75
C ASP A 32 16.26 -1.29 -24.37
N GLY A 33 15.53 -0.40 -23.69
CA GLY A 33 15.25 0.97 -24.14
C GLY A 33 14.33 1.09 -25.36
N ARG A 34 13.75 -0.02 -25.85
CA ARG A 34 12.81 0.02 -26.99
C ARG A 34 11.49 0.70 -26.64
N ILE A 35 11.13 0.68 -25.36
CA ILE A 35 10.02 1.42 -24.76
C ILE A 35 10.65 2.40 -23.78
N ASP A 36 10.34 3.68 -24.01
CA ASP A 36 10.63 4.78 -23.10
C ASP A 36 9.51 5.81 -23.31
N PHE A 37 8.47 5.69 -22.49
CA PHE A 37 7.21 6.41 -22.66
C PHE A 37 6.79 7.02 -21.32
N GLN A 38 6.50 8.32 -21.36
CA GLN A 38 5.78 9.03 -20.32
C GLN A 38 4.68 9.84 -21.02
N GLY A 39 3.43 9.60 -20.65
CA GLY A 39 2.29 10.24 -21.28
C GLY A 39 1.13 10.41 -20.33
N ALA A 40 0.21 11.27 -20.72
CA ALA A 40 -1.05 11.48 -20.03
C ALA A 40 -2.19 11.72 -21.04
N ALA A 41 -3.42 11.58 -20.56
CA ALA A 41 -4.64 11.85 -21.31
C ALA A 41 -5.76 12.34 -20.38
N GLY A 42 -6.81 12.91 -20.96
CA GLY A 42 -7.91 13.53 -20.22
C GLY A 42 -7.48 14.85 -19.56
N SER A 43 -7.82 15.05 -18.29
CA SER A 43 -7.47 16.24 -17.51
C SER A 43 -6.06 16.21 -16.90
N ALA A 44 -5.32 15.10 -17.06
CA ALA A 44 -3.98 14.93 -16.49
C ALA A 44 -2.88 15.43 -17.44
N SER A 45 -1.74 15.76 -16.85
CA SER A 45 -0.45 15.97 -17.51
C SER A 45 0.54 14.88 -17.07
N PRO A 46 1.64 14.66 -17.80
CA PRO A 46 2.66 13.67 -17.43
C PRO A 46 3.27 13.85 -16.02
N ASP A 47 3.22 15.07 -15.48
CA ASP A 47 3.75 15.42 -14.16
C ASP A 47 2.65 15.60 -13.10
N SER A 48 1.40 15.25 -13.43
CA SER A 48 0.30 15.38 -12.48
C SER A 48 0.50 14.47 -11.27
N PRO A 49 0.47 14.99 -10.03
CA PRO A 49 0.60 14.15 -8.85
C PRO A 49 -0.67 13.32 -8.63
N TYR A 50 -0.51 12.11 -8.09
CA TYR A 50 -1.60 11.23 -7.71
C TYR A 50 -1.25 10.39 -6.48
N PHE A 51 -2.26 9.94 -5.75
CA PHE A 51 -2.08 9.04 -4.63
C PHE A 51 -1.72 7.64 -5.14
N ILE A 52 -0.56 7.12 -4.73
CA ILE A 52 -0.06 5.82 -5.17
C ILE A 52 -0.65 4.63 -4.38
N ALA A 53 -1.46 4.92 -3.36
CA ALA A 53 -2.14 3.93 -2.51
C ALA A 53 -1.20 2.80 -2.04
N SER A 54 -1.59 1.53 -2.24
CA SER A 54 -0.83 0.37 -1.77
C SER A 54 0.59 0.23 -2.37
N VAL A 55 0.95 0.98 -3.41
CA VAL A 55 2.35 1.05 -3.87
C VAL A 55 3.28 1.53 -2.75
N SER A 56 2.78 2.35 -1.81
CA SER A 56 3.51 2.78 -0.61
C SER A 56 4.11 1.62 0.20
N LYS A 57 3.48 0.43 0.21
CA LYS A 57 4.01 -0.77 0.89
C LYS A 57 5.40 -1.16 0.36
N THR A 58 5.65 -0.97 -0.94
CA THR A 58 6.97 -1.25 -1.55
C THR A 58 8.05 -0.34 -0.96
N TYR A 59 7.74 0.93 -0.73
CA TYR A 59 8.67 1.89 -0.10
C TYR A 59 8.92 1.53 1.37
N THR A 60 7.87 1.17 2.12
CA THR A 60 8.01 0.67 3.50
C THR A 60 8.92 -0.56 3.54
N VAL A 61 8.71 -1.54 2.67
CA VAL A 61 9.55 -2.74 2.61
C VAL A 61 10.99 -2.40 2.23
N ALA A 62 11.22 -1.49 1.29
CA ALA A 62 12.58 -1.05 0.95
C ALA A 62 13.33 -0.47 2.17
N VAL A 63 12.67 0.34 2.99
CA VAL A 63 13.26 0.86 4.24
C VAL A 63 13.49 -0.26 5.25
N LEU A 64 12.56 -1.21 5.39
CA LEU A 64 12.75 -2.37 6.28
C LEU A 64 13.95 -3.21 5.84
N MET A 65 14.15 -3.44 4.54
CA MET A 65 15.31 -4.19 4.04
C MET A 65 16.63 -3.44 4.28
N GLN A 66 16.65 -2.10 4.21
CA GLN A 66 17.82 -1.33 4.61
C GLN A 66 18.14 -1.53 6.10
N LEU A 67 17.12 -1.58 6.97
CA LEU A 67 17.33 -1.88 8.39
C LEU A 67 17.82 -3.32 8.63
N VAL A 68 17.44 -4.27 7.79
CA VAL A 68 17.99 -5.64 7.79
C VAL A 68 19.47 -5.63 7.42
N ASP A 69 19.83 -4.95 6.34
CA ASP A 69 21.22 -4.82 5.89
C ASP A 69 22.10 -4.13 6.94
N GLU A 70 21.54 -3.17 7.69
CA GLU A 70 22.19 -2.50 8.82
C GLU A 70 22.28 -3.37 10.09
N GLY A 71 21.69 -4.57 10.10
CA GLY A 71 21.61 -5.44 11.28
C GLY A 71 20.72 -4.91 12.40
N ARG A 72 19.80 -3.98 12.07
CA ARG A 72 18.88 -3.32 13.02
C ARG A 72 17.49 -3.93 13.02
N LEU A 73 17.18 -4.77 12.04
CA LEU A 73 15.93 -5.52 11.93
C LEU A 73 16.24 -6.97 11.55
N ASP A 74 15.61 -7.93 12.21
CA ASP A 74 15.61 -9.33 11.84
C ASP A 74 14.19 -9.72 11.41
N LEU A 75 14.05 -10.31 10.22
CA LEU A 75 12.77 -10.70 9.67
C LEU A 75 12.15 -11.89 10.42
N ASP A 76 12.98 -12.74 11.01
CA ASP A 76 12.55 -13.92 11.76
C ASP A 76 12.29 -13.64 13.25
N ALA A 77 12.69 -12.45 13.73
CA ALA A 77 12.44 -12.01 15.08
C ALA A 77 10.95 -11.73 15.34
N PRO A 78 10.48 -11.96 16.58
CA PRO A 78 9.15 -11.58 16.98
C PRO A 78 9.00 -10.05 16.95
N ILE A 79 7.81 -9.56 16.60
CA ILE A 79 7.56 -8.12 16.49
C ILE A 79 7.66 -7.40 17.86
N THR A 80 7.59 -8.15 18.96
CA THR A 80 7.80 -7.66 20.34
C THR A 80 9.20 -7.13 20.60
N ASP A 81 10.18 -7.48 19.77
CA ASP A 81 11.55 -6.98 19.91
C ASP A 81 11.66 -5.52 19.44
N TYR A 82 10.67 -5.04 18.66
CA TYR A 82 10.68 -3.72 18.03
C TYR A 82 9.51 -2.83 18.44
N LEU A 83 8.39 -3.42 18.87
CA LEU A 83 7.15 -2.71 19.21
C LEU A 83 6.78 -2.97 20.67
N SER A 84 6.19 -1.96 21.33
CA SER A 84 5.80 -2.09 22.73
C SER A 84 4.67 -3.11 22.90
N PRO A 85 4.63 -3.87 24.02
CA PRO A 85 3.53 -4.80 24.31
C PRO A 85 2.15 -4.14 24.26
N ASP A 86 2.03 -2.87 24.66
CA ASP A 86 0.76 -2.13 24.65
C ASP A 86 0.22 -1.88 23.23
N MET A 87 1.10 -1.72 22.23
CA MET A 87 0.68 -1.66 20.84
C MET A 87 0.15 -3.01 20.34
N LEU A 88 0.72 -4.10 20.83
CA LEU A 88 0.46 -5.44 20.32
C LEU A 88 -0.69 -6.15 21.01
N ALA A 89 -1.01 -5.83 22.26
CA ALA A 89 -2.03 -6.55 23.02
C ALA A 89 -3.37 -6.62 22.26
N GLY A 90 -3.89 -7.84 22.08
CA GLY A 90 -5.20 -8.10 21.49
C GLY A 90 -5.35 -7.82 19.99
N ILE A 91 -4.29 -7.50 19.24
CA ILE A 91 -4.41 -7.23 17.80
C ILE A 91 -4.62 -8.49 16.95
N HIS A 92 -4.33 -9.67 17.52
CA HIS A 92 -4.48 -10.96 16.87
C HIS A 92 -5.08 -12.00 17.83
N VAL A 93 -6.39 -11.92 18.05
CA VAL A 93 -7.14 -12.90 18.86
C VAL A 93 -7.89 -13.86 17.94
N TYR A 94 -7.60 -15.16 18.05
CA TYR A 94 -8.30 -16.18 17.30
C TYR A 94 -8.89 -17.22 18.26
N GLN A 95 -10.22 -17.41 18.19
CA GLN A 95 -10.97 -18.34 19.05
C GLN A 95 -10.67 -18.18 20.55
N GLY A 96 -10.58 -16.92 21.01
CA GLY A 96 -10.32 -16.58 22.41
C GLY A 96 -8.86 -16.73 22.86
N THR A 97 -7.95 -17.07 21.95
CA THR A 97 -6.51 -17.13 22.22
C THR A 97 -5.80 -15.94 21.58
N ASP A 98 -4.99 -15.22 22.36
CA ASP A 98 -4.19 -14.09 21.87
C ASP A 98 -2.83 -14.58 21.31
N TYR A 99 -2.63 -14.37 20.02
CA TYR A 99 -1.42 -14.73 19.27
C TYR A 99 -0.56 -13.51 18.92
N SER A 100 -0.90 -12.31 19.41
CA SER A 100 -0.25 -11.05 19.01
C SER A 100 1.26 -11.05 19.27
N HIS A 101 1.70 -11.66 20.38
CA HIS A 101 3.12 -11.76 20.75
C HIS A 101 3.89 -12.86 20.01
N GLN A 102 3.22 -13.64 19.15
CA GLN A 102 3.84 -14.71 18.35
C GLN A 102 4.12 -14.26 16.91
N LEU A 103 3.64 -13.08 16.53
CA LEU A 103 3.84 -12.50 15.21
C LEU A 103 5.32 -12.21 14.98
N LYS A 104 5.77 -12.51 13.77
CA LYS A 104 7.12 -12.22 13.27
C LYS A 104 7.09 -11.13 12.21
N ILE A 105 8.22 -10.44 12.06
CA ILE A 105 8.35 -9.33 11.11
C ILE A 105 8.04 -9.77 9.67
N TYR A 106 8.55 -10.93 9.22
CA TYR A 106 8.28 -11.42 7.86
C TYR A 106 6.79 -11.64 7.59
N GLN A 107 5.99 -11.97 8.62
CA GLN A 107 4.56 -12.23 8.45
C GLN A 107 3.80 -10.94 8.11
N LEU A 108 4.25 -9.80 8.63
CA LEU A 108 3.69 -8.49 8.28
C LEU A 108 4.03 -8.13 6.82
N ILE A 109 5.29 -8.33 6.42
CA ILE A 109 5.77 -7.97 5.08
C ILE A 109 5.14 -8.84 3.99
N HIS A 110 4.96 -10.14 4.27
CA HIS A 110 4.39 -11.10 3.32
C HIS A 110 2.87 -11.23 3.39
N GLN A 111 2.17 -10.44 4.21
CA GLN A 111 0.72 -10.55 4.41
C GLN A 111 0.28 -11.95 4.84
N THR A 112 1.02 -12.56 5.76
CA THR A 112 0.75 -13.90 6.32
C THR A 112 0.55 -13.90 7.83
N SER A 113 0.36 -12.72 8.43
CA SER A 113 0.13 -12.54 9.87
C SER A 113 -1.24 -12.99 10.34
N GLY A 114 -2.25 -12.96 9.46
CA GLY A 114 -3.65 -13.20 9.86
C GLY A 114 -4.26 -12.07 10.69
N LEU A 115 -3.64 -10.89 10.72
CA LEU A 115 -4.23 -9.70 11.32
C LEU A 115 -5.50 -9.28 10.59
N ALA A 116 -6.49 -8.78 11.33
CA ALA A 116 -7.65 -8.14 10.76
C ALA A 116 -7.23 -6.86 10.01
N ASP A 117 -7.77 -6.65 8.81
CA ASP A 117 -7.52 -5.44 8.05
C ASP A 117 -8.42 -4.32 8.60
N TYR A 118 -7.83 -3.36 9.30
CA TYR A 118 -8.55 -2.20 9.85
C TYR A 118 -9.33 -1.42 8.78
N PHE A 119 -8.94 -1.51 7.50
CA PHE A 119 -9.64 -0.87 6.40
C PHE A 119 -11.01 -1.51 6.13
N GLU A 120 -11.16 -2.81 6.41
CA GLU A 120 -12.46 -3.53 6.33
C GLU A 120 -13.38 -3.24 7.53
N GLY A 121 -12.90 -2.49 8.53
CA GLY A 121 -13.73 -1.91 9.59
C GLY A 121 -14.58 -0.73 9.08
N HIS A 122 -14.79 0.27 9.95
CA HIS A 122 -15.62 1.43 9.58
C HIS A 122 -14.93 2.42 8.63
N LEU A 123 -13.60 2.36 8.48
CA LEU A 123 -12.84 3.29 7.63
C LEU A 123 -13.33 3.33 6.17
N ALA A 124 -13.60 2.16 5.58
CA ALA A 124 -14.05 2.11 4.19
C ALA A 124 -15.41 2.80 4.00
N GLU A 125 -16.29 2.76 5.01
CA GLU A 125 -17.58 3.45 4.98
C GLU A 125 -17.39 4.96 5.20
N ASP A 126 -16.56 5.37 6.17
CA ASP A 126 -16.24 6.79 6.39
C ASP A 126 -15.70 7.44 5.11
N PHE A 127 -14.82 6.74 4.39
CA PHE A 127 -14.30 7.18 3.09
C PHE A 127 -15.40 7.34 2.04
N LYS A 128 -16.34 6.38 1.94
CA LYS A 128 -17.47 6.45 0.99
C LYS A 128 -18.44 7.58 1.32
N GLN A 129 -18.62 7.88 2.61
CA GLN A 129 -19.47 8.97 3.10
C GLN A 129 -18.77 10.34 3.06
N ASN A 130 -17.53 10.39 2.55
CA ASN A 130 -16.71 11.61 2.47
C ASN A 130 -16.55 12.28 3.84
N VAL A 131 -16.39 11.45 4.89
CA VAL A 131 -16.06 11.91 6.23
C VAL A 131 -14.57 12.25 6.24
N ASP A 132 -14.27 13.53 6.45
CA ASP A 132 -12.89 14.00 6.60
C ASP A 132 -12.43 13.76 8.04
N HIS A 133 -11.62 12.73 8.23
CA HIS A 133 -11.16 12.28 9.55
C HIS A 133 -9.68 11.89 9.51
N GLU A 134 -8.94 12.33 10.52
CA GLU A 134 -7.56 11.90 10.74
C GLU A 134 -7.57 10.58 11.53
N TYR A 135 -6.93 9.54 11.00
CA TYR A 135 -6.75 8.27 11.71
C TYR A 135 -5.30 8.15 12.18
N SER A 136 -5.12 8.11 13.49
CA SER A 136 -3.83 7.78 14.12
C SER A 136 -3.51 6.29 14.01
N VAL A 137 -2.28 5.91 14.36
CA VAL A 137 -1.91 4.48 14.47
C VAL A 137 -2.77 3.82 15.54
N GLU A 138 -2.99 4.51 16.66
CA GLU A 138 -3.82 4.05 17.76
C GLU A 138 -5.26 3.77 17.33
N ASP A 139 -5.84 4.61 16.47
CA ASP A 139 -7.19 4.39 15.92
C ASP A 139 -7.22 3.14 15.04
N THR A 140 -6.26 2.98 14.13
CA THR A 140 -6.20 1.78 13.26
C THR A 140 -6.01 0.49 14.06
N LEU A 141 -5.21 0.52 15.13
CA LEU A 141 -5.04 -0.61 16.04
C LEU A 141 -6.31 -0.89 16.85
N ALA A 142 -7.02 0.14 17.32
CA ALA A 142 -8.28 -0.02 18.03
C ALA A 142 -9.35 -0.67 17.16
N ILE A 143 -9.41 -0.31 15.88
CA ILE A 143 -10.32 -0.92 14.91
C ILE A 143 -9.96 -2.38 14.69
N ALA A 144 -8.69 -2.68 14.42
CA ALA A 144 -8.22 -4.06 14.22
C ALA A 144 -8.52 -4.97 15.42
N ARG A 145 -8.42 -4.46 16.66
CA ARG A 145 -8.79 -5.21 17.88
C ARG A 145 -10.28 -5.47 18.04
N GLY A 146 -11.12 -4.64 17.42
CA GLY A 146 -12.58 -4.74 17.51
C GLY A 146 -13.19 -5.71 16.49
N MET A 147 -12.38 -6.28 15.60
CA MET A 147 -12.77 -7.20 14.53
C MET A 147 -12.50 -8.65 14.93
#